data_AF-A0A9X9A507-F1
#
_entry.id   AF-A0A9X9A507-F1
#
_cell.length_a   1.000
_cell.length_b   1.000
_cell.length_c   1.000
_cell.angle_alpha   90.00
_cell.angle_beta   90.00
_cell.angle_gamma   90.00
#
_symmetry.space_group_name_H-M   'P 1'
#
loop_
_entity.id
_entity.type
_entity.pdbx_description
1 polymer ?
#
loop_
_entity_poly.entity_id
_entity_poly.type
_entity_poly.pdbx_seq_one_letter_code
_entity_poly.pdbx_strand_id
1 'polypeptide(L)'
;PFGLSASVGMGRFSTCNTSEDYASLKKYVQVDMEWATNLIKLLESDLSIVRQLKVKLNQGIMINGSRVKLNYSTDSVNDKQGEQNYVSTSIN
;
A
#
# COMPACT_ATOMS: atom_id res chain seq x y z
N PRO A 1 4.91 -17.16 10.73
CA PRO A 1 6.23 -16.55 10.41
C PRO A 1 6.19 -15.07 10.79
N PHE A 2 7.08 -14.64 11.68
CA PHE A 2 7.07 -13.26 12.18
C PHE A 2 8.49 -12.79 12.46
N GLY A 3 8.89 -11.70 11.79
CA GLY A 3 10.17 -11.02 12.00
C GLY A 3 11.37 -11.96 11.91
N LEU A 4 12.00 -12.20 13.06
CA LEU A 4 13.24 -12.99 13.20
C LEU A 4 13.03 -14.35 13.88
N SER A 5 11.84 -14.61 14.42
CA SER A 5 11.60 -15.79 15.27
C SER A 5 11.30 -17.06 14.47
N ALA A 6 11.05 -16.95 13.17
CA ALA A 6 10.79 -18.07 12.28
C ALA A 6 11.16 -17.70 10.84
N SER A 7 11.71 -18.67 10.09
CA SER A 7 11.94 -18.55 8.65
C SER A 7 10.82 -19.24 7.86
N VAL A 8 10.74 -18.92 6.57
CA VAL A 8 9.85 -19.58 5.62
C VAL A 8 10.70 -20.20 4.53
N GLY A 9 10.31 -21.38 4.06
CA GLY A 9 10.96 -22.11 2.98
C GLY A 9 9.94 -22.93 2.21
N MET A 10 10.30 -23.34 1.00
CA MET A 10 9.45 -24.16 0.14
C MET A 10 10.03 -25.57 0.03
N GLY A 11 9.27 -26.57 0.46
CA GLY A 11 9.64 -27.97 0.29
C GLY A 11 9.30 -28.49 -1.11
N ARG A 12 9.92 -29.62 -1.48
CA ARG A 12 9.63 -30.34 -2.73
C ARG A 12 9.50 -31.84 -2.45
N PHE A 13 8.55 -32.50 -3.12
CA PHE A 13 8.46 -33.96 -3.11
C PHE A 13 9.61 -34.58 -3.88
N SER A 14 10.33 -35.51 -3.23
CA SER A 14 11.45 -36.26 -3.80
C SER A 14 11.39 -37.70 -3.33
N THR A 15 11.94 -38.63 -4.12
CA THR A 15 12.09 -40.04 -3.76
C THR A 15 13.18 -40.30 -2.72
N CYS A 16 14.07 -39.32 -2.48
CA CYS A 16 15.11 -39.39 -1.47
C CYS A 16 14.95 -38.31 -0.40
N ASN A 17 15.22 -38.66 0.85
CA ASN A 17 15.25 -37.71 1.95
C ASN A 17 16.48 -36.81 1.79
N THR A 18 16.23 -35.52 1.56
CA THR A 18 17.25 -34.49 1.54
C THR A 18 17.01 -33.59 2.75
N SER A 19 17.97 -33.49 3.66
CA SER A 19 17.95 -32.49 4.72
C SER A 19 18.60 -31.22 4.17
N GLU A 20 17.87 -30.11 4.17
CA GLU A 20 18.45 -28.82 3.81
C GLU A 20 19.42 -28.34 4.88
N ASP A 21 20.59 -27.88 4.45
CA ASP A 21 21.56 -27.24 5.31
C ASP A 21 21.21 -25.75 5.46
N TYR A 22 20.88 -25.31 6.67
CA TYR A 22 20.39 -23.95 6.96
C TYR A 22 21.49 -22.88 7.03
N ALA A 23 22.69 -23.18 6.49
CA ALA A 23 23.87 -22.34 6.59
C ALA A 23 23.74 -20.92 5.96
N SER A 24 22.68 -20.64 5.19
CA SER A 24 22.49 -19.34 4.53
C SER A 24 21.06 -18.78 4.63
N LEU A 25 20.62 -18.45 5.85
CA LEU A 25 19.39 -17.67 6.05
C LEU A 25 19.57 -16.23 5.54
N LYS A 26 18.76 -15.84 4.55
CA LYS A 26 18.71 -14.45 4.04
C LYS A 26 17.56 -13.68 4.70
N LYS A 27 17.85 -12.48 5.19
CA LYS A 27 16.83 -11.55 5.70
C LYS A 27 16.44 -10.56 4.61
N TYR A 28 15.16 -10.54 4.25
CA TYR A 28 14.57 -9.48 3.45
C TYR A 28 13.96 -8.44 4.39
N VAL A 29 14.40 -7.20 4.26
CA VAL A 29 13.91 -6.08 5.06
C VAL A 29 13.03 -5.21 4.18
N GLN A 30 11.82 -4.94 4.64
CA GLN A 30 10.89 -4.01 4.01
C GLN A 30 10.59 -2.89 5.00
N VAL A 31 10.36 -1.69 4.46
CA VAL A 31 9.93 -0.54 5.24
C VAL A 31 8.50 -0.76 5.69
N ASP A 32 8.16 -0.27 6.88
CA ASP A 32 6.78 -0.28 7.35
C ASP A 32 5.88 0.52 6.38
N MET A 33 4.78 -0.09 5.94
CA MET A 33 3.92 0.48 4.90
C MET A 33 3.13 1.69 5.39
N GLU A 34 2.79 1.76 6.68
CA GLU A 34 2.13 2.94 7.26
C GLU A 34 3.10 4.13 7.28
N TRP A 35 4.32 3.90 7.77
CA TRP A 35 5.37 4.91 7.76
C TRP A 35 5.70 5.40 6.34
N ALA A 36 5.89 4.48 5.40
CA ALA A 36 6.20 4.81 4.01
C ALA A 36 5.05 5.61 3.36
N THR A 37 3.79 5.22 3.62
CA THR A 37 2.61 5.93 3.12
C THR A 37 2.51 7.34 3.69
N ASN A 38 2.79 7.53 4.98
CA ASN A 38 2.80 8.86 5.59
C ASN A 38 3.89 9.76 5.00
N LEU A 39 5.07 9.20 4.71
CA LEU A 39 6.14 9.93 4.02
C LEU A 39 5.73 10.32 2.59
N ILE A 40 5.07 9.42 1.86
CA ILE A 40 4.56 9.71 0.51
C ILE A 40 3.56 10.88 0.56
N LYS A 41 2.61 10.88 1.51
CA LYS A 41 1.65 11.99 1.68
C LYS A 41 2.33 13.33 1.93
N LEU A 42 3.41 13.32 2.73
CA LEU A 42 4.21 14.52 2.97
C LEU A 42 4.83 15.04 1.66
N LEU A 43 5.39 14.15 0.84
CA LEU A 43 5.96 14.52 -0.47
C LEU A 43 4.88 14.99 -1.47
N GLU A 44 3.70 14.39 -1.43
CA GLU A 44 2.55 14.77 -2.27
C GLU A 44 1.98 16.15 -1.89
N SER A 45 2.21 16.63 -0.67
CA SER A 45 1.81 17.97 -0.27
C SER A 45 2.61 19.08 -0.96
N ASP A 46 3.80 18.76 -1.49
CA ASP A 46 4.64 19.69 -2.24
C ASP A 46 4.36 19.60 -3.74
N LEU A 47 3.65 20.60 -4.26
CA LEU A 47 3.31 20.71 -5.69
C LEU A 47 4.54 20.75 -6.60
N SER A 48 5.70 21.21 -6.12
CA SER A 48 6.94 21.24 -6.92
C SER A 48 7.45 19.83 -7.21
N ILE A 49 7.29 18.91 -6.25
CA ILE A 49 7.65 17.50 -6.37
C ILE A 49 6.61 16.77 -7.22
N VAL A 50 5.32 16.96 -6.94
CA VAL A 50 4.22 16.28 -7.65
C VAL A 50 4.26 16.54 -9.15
N ARG A 51 4.58 17.77 -9.57
CA ARG A 51 4.69 18.16 -10.99
C ARG A 51 5.77 17.39 -11.76
N GLN A 52 6.74 16.80 -11.07
CA GLN A 52 7.81 16.01 -11.69
C GLN A 52 7.41 14.52 -11.83
N LEU A 53 6.30 14.11 -11.22
CA LEU A 53 5.85 12.73 -11.18
C LEU A 53 4.84 12.42 -12.28
N LYS A 54 4.77 11.14 -12.67
CA LYS A 54 3.74 10.64 -13.57
C LYS A 54 2.48 10.30 -12.77
N VAL A 55 1.49 11.18 -12.82
CA VAL A 55 0.21 10.98 -12.15
C VAL A 55 -0.69 10.05 -12.97
N LYS A 56 -1.46 9.19 -12.30
CA LYS A 56 -2.49 8.35 -12.91
C LYS A 56 -3.81 8.51 -12.14
N LEU A 57 -4.92 8.35 -12.85
CA LEU A 57 -6.23 8.27 -12.22
C LEU A 57 -6.35 6.98 -11.39
N ASN A 58 -6.90 7.12 -10.19
CA ASN A 58 -7.19 5.99 -9.32
C ASN A 58 -8.26 5.09 -9.96
N GLN A 59 -7.95 3.80 -10.10
CA GLN A 59 -8.81 2.82 -10.77
C GLN A 59 -10.09 2.49 -9.97
N GLY A 60 -10.14 2.84 -8.69
CA GLY A 60 -11.34 2.70 -7.85
C GLY A 60 -12.36 3.82 -8.05
N ILE A 61 -12.06 4.82 -8.88
CA ILE A 61 -12.97 5.92 -9.18
C ILE A 61 -14.17 5.42 -9.99
N MET A 62 -15.36 5.82 -9.58
CA MET A 62 -16.62 5.62 -10.29
C MET A 62 -17.27 6.97 -10.60
N ILE A 63 -17.91 7.08 -11.77
CA ILE A 63 -18.65 8.28 -12.17
C ILE A 63 -20.15 8.01 -11.96
N ASN A 64 -20.82 8.88 -11.20
CA ASN A 64 -22.26 8.81 -10.95
C ASN A 64 -22.89 10.18 -11.25
N GLY A 65 -23.52 10.28 -12.42
CA GLY A 65 -24.06 11.55 -12.94
C GLY A 65 -22.95 12.59 -13.10
N SER A 66 -23.09 13.72 -12.43
CA SER A 66 -22.11 14.82 -12.43
C SER A 66 -21.02 14.69 -11.37
N ARG A 67 -20.98 13.57 -10.62
CA ARG A 67 -20.05 13.39 -9.49
C ARG A 67 -19.10 12.21 -9.72
N VAL A 68 -17.87 12.41 -9.27
CA VAL A 68 -16.84 11.37 -9.19
C VAL A 68 -16.80 10.85 -7.76
N LYS A 69 -16.91 9.54 -7.58
CA LYS A 69 -16.94 8.86 -6.28
C LYS A 69 -15.80 7.87 -6.18
N LEU A 70 -15.15 7.83 -5.01
CA LEU A 70 -14.22 6.79 -4.62
C LEU A 70 -14.81 6.10 -3.39
N ASN A 71 -15.24 4.84 -3.53
CA ASN A 71 -15.99 4.17 -2.45
C ASN A 71 -15.16 3.91 -1.20
N TYR A 72 -13.86 3.66 -1.39
CA TYR A 72 -12.92 3.42 -0.31
C TYR A 72 -11.71 4.31 -0.55
N SER A 73 -11.49 5.23 0.37
CA SER A 73 -10.32 6.10 0.38
C SER A 73 -9.43 5.70 1.54
N THR A 74 -8.15 5.53 1.27
CA THR A 74 -7.11 5.27 2.27
C THR A 74 -6.85 6.46 3.19
N ASP A 75 -7.36 7.64 2.83
CA ASP A 75 -7.21 8.88 3.59
C ASP A 75 -8.44 9.22 4.43
N SER A 76 -9.54 8.49 4.22
CA SER A 76 -10.81 8.74 4.90
C SER A 76 -10.87 7.98 6.22
N VAL A 77 -10.04 8.37 7.19
CA VAL A 77 -10.21 7.97 8.59
C VAL A 77 -10.73 9.16 9.38
N ASN A 78 -12.04 9.40 9.30
CA ASN A 78 -12.81 9.99 10.39
C ASN A 78 -14.29 9.57 10.27
N ASP A 79 -14.50 8.27 10.38
CA ASP A 79 -15.82 7.63 10.41
C ASP A 79 -16.46 7.75 11.81
N LYS A 80 -16.54 8.99 12.32
CA LYS A 80 -17.31 9.35 13.53
C LYS A 80 -18.42 10.36 13.26
N GLN A 81 -18.75 10.61 12.00
CA GLN A 81 -19.95 11.35 11.62
C GLN A 81 -20.50 10.72 10.36
N GLY A 82 -21.65 10.04 10.50
CA GLY A 82 -22.48 9.55 9.40
C GLY A 82 -23.09 10.67 8.56
N GLU A 83 -22.41 11.80 8.40
CA GLU A 83 -22.84 12.95 7.62
C GLU A 83 -21.71 13.48 6.73
N GLN A 84 -21.86 13.21 5.43
CA GLN A 84 -21.77 14.22 4.37
C GLN A 84 -20.42 14.93 4.12
N ASN A 85 -19.26 14.31 4.30
CA ASN A 85 -18.00 14.90 3.84
C ASN A 85 -17.40 14.14 2.64
N TYR A 86 -18.06 14.26 1.48
CA TYR A 86 -17.39 14.02 0.21
C TYR A 86 -16.45 15.20 -0.05
N VAL A 87 -15.13 15.00 0.08
CA VAL A 87 -14.14 16.00 -0.35
C VAL A 87 -14.15 16.04 -1.88
N SER A 88 -14.93 16.97 -2.45
CA SER A 88 -14.93 17.25 -3.87
C SER A 88 -13.60 17.89 -4.25
N THR A 89 -12.71 17.13 -4.88
CA THR A 89 -11.50 17.69 -5.49
C THR A 89 -11.78 17.96 -6.96
N SER A 90 -12.02 19.22 -7.31
CA SER A 90 -12.12 19.66 -8.70
C SER A 90 -10.72 19.84 -9.26
N ILE A 91 -10.43 19.24 -10.42
CA ILE A 91 -9.23 19.57 -11.20
C ILE A 91 -9.66 20.67 -12.18
N ASN A 92 -9.12 21.89 -12.01
CA ASN A 92 -9.22 22.98 -12.98
C ASN A 92 -8.18 22.80 -14.10
#